data_AF-A0A2U2BD08-F1
#
_entry.id   AF-A0A2U2BD08-F1
#
_cell.length_a   1.000
_cell.length_b   1.000
_cell.length_c   1.000
_cell.angle_alpha   90.00
_cell.angle_beta   90.00
_cell.angle_gamma   90.00
#
_symmetry.space_group_name_H-M   'P 1'
#
loop_
_entity.id
_entity.type
_entity.pdbx_description
1 polymer ?
#
loop_
_entity_poly.entity_id
_entity_poly.type
_entity_poly.pdbx_seq_one_letter_code
_entity_poly.pdbx_strand_id
1 'polypeptide(L)'
;MPNRVQTLLIYLSVFALAIFEGCNSSGGGSSSQQSVPKGSYGENIKGMVEIHTFDHYNRAEKEGFGFFIDRDLVVTNLDWIKGAYKAKITPPGAKDFKDVRGYTVYDHNLNLVVLKVKRNNPNHLGTGGSMQQPDTLYTLKRPKRNLFVVKGKVDAYVDQDSVSFWPVPDDLRTGKPAFRLNHEFMGIVQERMMGDSLSTVVLSKKWIASLLKKQSDQPKSIYDLRTKTDKVYISHKKVSGFRIKTNMGNIVIRLYDETPGFRDNFIKLVSDQFYDSLLVHRVLKDFLIQTGAADSKYADKDDVVGWQGPGYNLPTNIIPSLYHKRGAIAASKLPADRNPGNRSDGSQFFIISGRVFTNEELDDIEEEKGFRFTPSQREVYTTAGGAPYLDGDYTVFGEVVSGMDVVDRIASVETYGEDRPVNDIRIKTIEIIRK
;
A
#
# COMPACT_ATOMS: atom_id res chain seq x y z
N MET A 1 58.85 -30.00 11.91
CA MET A 1 60.12 -29.29 11.58
C MET A 1 60.60 -29.75 10.21
N PRO A 2 61.41 -28.98 9.47
CA PRO A 2 61.74 -27.56 9.63
C PRO A 2 61.46 -26.68 8.39
N ASN A 3 61.39 -25.36 8.63
CA ASN A 3 62.01 -24.19 7.97
C ASN A 3 62.17 -24.11 6.42
N ARG A 4 62.00 -22.98 5.71
CA ARG A 4 62.14 -21.51 5.97
C ARG A 4 63.60 -20.98 5.85
N VAL A 5 63.74 -19.74 5.36
CA VAL A 5 64.87 -18.76 5.48
C VAL A 5 65.78 -18.52 4.25
N GLN A 6 65.56 -17.36 3.62
CA GLN A 6 66.49 -16.27 3.20
C GLN A 6 67.92 -16.56 2.67
N THR A 7 68.28 -15.88 1.58
CA THR A 7 69.63 -15.28 1.39
C THR A 7 69.48 -13.81 0.93
N LEU A 8 70.57 -13.02 0.94
CA LEU A 8 70.54 -11.64 1.45
C LEU A 8 71.89 -10.91 1.16
N LEU A 9 71.88 -9.57 1.02
CA LEU A 9 73.05 -8.64 1.04
C LEU A 9 74.07 -8.74 -0.15
N ILE A 10 74.99 -7.80 -0.44
CA ILE A 10 75.26 -6.35 -0.13
C ILE A 10 75.39 -5.61 -1.52
N TYR A 11 75.50 -4.29 -1.78
CA TYR A 11 76.32 -3.12 -1.33
C TYR A 11 75.51 -1.81 -1.64
N LEU A 12 75.62 -0.65 -0.97
CA LEU A 12 76.67 0.42 -0.92
C LEU A 12 77.02 1.08 -2.27
N SER A 13 77.18 2.42 -2.40
CA SER A 13 76.98 3.58 -1.48
C SER A 13 76.96 4.90 -2.31
N VAL A 14 76.51 6.08 -1.83
CA VAL A 14 77.31 7.13 -1.14
C VAL A 14 76.39 8.31 -0.73
N PHE A 15 76.81 9.12 0.26
CA PHE A 15 76.11 10.30 0.82
C PHE A 15 76.19 11.59 -0.03
N ALA A 16 75.20 12.48 0.18
CA ALA A 16 75.39 13.94 0.16
C ALA A 16 74.40 14.60 1.16
N LEU A 17 74.82 15.67 1.83
CA LEU A 17 74.03 16.37 2.87
C LEU A 17 74.26 17.88 2.74
N ALA A 18 73.20 18.70 2.68
CA ALA A 18 73.31 20.16 2.56
C ALA A 18 72.23 20.89 3.39
N ILE A 19 72.71 21.94 4.07
CA ILE A 19 72.15 22.68 5.21
C ILE A 19 71.00 23.65 4.82
N PHE A 20 70.40 24.25 5.86
CA PHE A 20 69.30 25.23 5.90
C PHE A 20 69.56 26.60 5.21
N GLU A 21 68.52 27.46 5.30
CA GLU A 21 68.41 28.89 4.87
C GLU A 21 68.07 29.11 3.38
N GLY A 22 67.20 30.05 2.99
CA GLY A 22 66.23 30.83 3.78
C GLY A 22 65.93 32.23 3.21
N CYS A 23 64.78 32.44 2.54
CA CYS A 23 64.26 33.79 2.26
C CYS A 23 62.76 33.82 1.89
N ASN A 24 62.13 34.98 2.15
CA ASN A 24 60.76 35.31 1.74
C ASN A 24 60.66 35.72 0.27
N SER A 25 59.53 35.42 -0.37
CA SER A 25 58.92 36.35 -1.34
C SER A 25 57.39 36.25 -1.25
N SER A 26 56.72 37.41 -1.21
CA SER A 26 55.27 37.51 -1.04
C SER A 26 54.57 37.73 -2.38
N GLY A 27 53.69 36.80 -2.76
CA GLY A 27 52.82 36.91 -3.93
C GLY A 27 51.38 36.58 -3.57
N GLY A 28 50.46 37.54 -3.70
CA GLY A 28 49.06 37.36 -3.33
C GLY A 28 48.28 36.54 -4.37
N GLY A 29 47.42 35.63 -3.90
CA GLY A 29 46.56 34.81 -4.76
C GLY A 29 45.51 34.05 -3.98
N SER A 30 44.39 34.71 -3.64
CA SER A 30 43.30 34.12 -2.86
C SER A 30 42.43 33.17 -3.70
N SER A 31 42.97 32.01 -4.07
CA SER A 31 42.22 30.94 -4.72
C SER A 31 41.33 30.20 -3.72
N SER A 32 40.11 30.70 -3.52
CA SER A 32 39.08 30.00 -2.74
C SER A 32 38.69 28.70 -3.46
N GLN A 33 39.35 27.59 -3.11
CA GLN A 33 39.03 26.27 -3.64
C GLN A 33 37.58 25.91 -3.27
N GLN A 34 36.69 25.91 -4.27
CA GLN A 34 35.29 25.52 -4.09
C GLN A 34 35.19 24.00 -3.89
N SER A 35 35.41 23.54 -2.66
CA SER A 35 35.20 22.14 -2.31
C SER A 35 33.71 21.84 -2.14
N VAL A 36 33.09 21.19 -3.14
CA VAL A 36 31.89 20.35 -3.04
C VAL A 36 31.63 19.71 -4.43
N PRO A 37 31.11 18.46 -4.52
CA PRO A 37 30.59 17.62 -3.45
C PRO A 37 31.47 16.41 -3.10
N LYS A 38 31.29 15.92 -1.86
CA LYS A 38 31.59 14.53 -1.51
C LYS A 38 30.44 13.65 -2.00
N GLY A 39 30.73 12.45 -2.51
CA GLY A 39 29.70 11.47 -2.84
C GLY A 39 30.25 10.22 -3.52
N SER A 40 29.42 9.18 -3.61
CA SER A 40 29.63 8.01 -4.47
C SER A 40 28.26 7.43 -4.85
N TYR A 41 28.19 6.57 -5.87
CA TYR A 41 26.95 5.83 -6.15
C TYR A 41 26.44 5.04 -4.92
N GLY A 42 27.35 4.51 -4.10
CA GLY A 42 27.07 3.73 -2.90
C GLY A 42 26.56 4.56 -1.72
N GLU A 43 26.96 5.82 -1.61
CA GLU A 43 26.42 6.76 -0.60
C GLU A 43 25.08 7.34 -1.07
N ASN A 44 24.99 7.76 -2.33
CA ASN A 44 23.81 8.42 -2.89
C ASN A 44 22.55 7.54 -2.85
N ILE A 45 22.68 6.21 -3.01
CA ILE A 45 21.53 5.29 -2.87
C ILE A 45 21.03 5.16 -1.41
N LYS A 46 21.85 5.47 -0.40
CA LYS A 46 21.43 5.47 1.02
C LYS A 46 20.52 6.66 1.36
N GLY A 47 20.59 7.73 0.57
CA GLY A 47 19.71 8.90 0.70
C GLY A 47 18.35 8.74 0.03
N MET A 48 18.16 7.74 -0.82
CA MET A 48 16.90 7.47 -1.52
C MET A 48 15.95 6.61 -0.69
N VAL A 49 14.65 6.71 -0.98
CA VAL A 49 13.59 5.85 -0.46
C VAL A 49 12.58 5.46 -1.55
N GLU A 50 12.01 4.28 -1.39
CA GLU A 50 10.73 3.90 -1.99
C GLU A 50 9.60 4.33 -1.03
N ILE A 51 8.52 4.84 -1.58
CA ILE A 51 7.37 5.43 -0.88
C ILE A 51 6.14 4.59 -1.19
N HIS A 52 5.39 4.21 -0.17
CA HIS A 52 4.16 3.44 -0.31
C HIS A 52 3.04 4.20 0.41
N THR A 53 1.96 4.50 -0.30
CA THR A 53 0.76 5.13 0.27
C THR A 53 -0.32 4.12 0.57
N PHE A 54 -1.20 4.46 1.51
CA PHE A 54 -2.27 3.59 1.98
C PHE A 54 -3.56 4.35 2.32
N ASP A 55 -4.68 3.66 2.13
CA ASP A 55 -6.02 4.12 2.51
C ASP A 55 -6.22 4.14 4.04
N HIS A 56 -7.41 4.54 4.50
CA HIS A 56 -7.78 4.56 5.92
C HIS A 56 -7.52 3.21 6.62
N TYR A 57 -7.65 2.12 5.87
CA TYR A 57 -7.66 0.73 6.29
C TYR A 57 -6.33 0.00 6.04
N ASN A 58 -5.28 0.73 5.65
CA ASN A 58 -3.92 0.23 5.40
C ASN A 58 -3.75 -0.66 4.15
N ARG A 59 -4.66 -0.60 3.15
CA ARG A 59 -4.40 -1.16 1.82
C ARG A 59 -3.48 -0.23 1.03
N ALA A 60 -2.53 -0.79 0.29
CA ALA A 60 -1.61 -0.01 -0.54
C ALA A 60 -2.33 0.64 -1.73
N GLU A 61 -1.98 1.87 -2.07
CA GLU A 61 -2.62 2.66 -3.14
C GLU A 61 -1.64 3.00 -4.28
N LYS A 62 -0.52 3.66 -3.97
CA LYS A 62 0.52 4.05 -4.93
C LYS A 62 1.91 3.69 -4.40
N GLU A 63 2.83 3.39 -5.32
CA GLU A 63 4.27 3.28 -5.02
C GLU A 63 5.06 4.33 -5.81
N GLY A 64 5.95 5.05 -5.14
CA GLY A 64 6.75 6.13 -5.71
C GLY A 64 8.16 6.20 -5.13
N PHE A 65 8.91 7.26 -5.47
CA PHE A 65 10.27 7.49 -4.96
C PHE A 65 10.38 8.83 -4.24
N GLY A 66 11.34 8.91 -3.32
CA GLY A 66 11.78 10.16 -2.73
C GLY A 66 13.22 10.06 -2.22
N PHE A 67 13.68 11.09 -1.53
CA PHE A 67 15.01 11.14 -0.94
C PHE A 67 15.09 12.08 0.26
N PHE A 68 16.00 11.80 1.18
CA PHE A 68 16.28 12.65 2.33
C PHE A 68 16.99 13.93 1.90
N ILE A 69 16.50 15.09 2.38
CA ILE A 69 17.17 16.40 2.24
C ILE A 69 17.74 16.93 3.57
N ASP A 70 17.23 16.38 4.68
CA ASP A 70 17.72 16.51 6.05
C ASP A 70 17.46 15.15 6.75
N ARG A 71 17.96 14.97 7.97
CA ARG A 71 17.98 13.69 8.70
C ARG A 71 16.63 12.98 8.78
N ASP A 72 15.53 13.70 8.94
CA ASP A 72 14.18 13.13 9.05
C ASP A 72 13.14 13.81 8.12
N LEU A 73 13.63 14.49 7.07
CA LEU A 73 12.83 15.15 6.03
C LEU A 73 13.09 14.50 4.66
N VAL A 74 12.03 13.98 4.05
CA VAL A 74 12.04 13.35 2.72
C VAL A 74 11.29 14.22 1.72
N VAL A 75 11.89 14.47 0.54
CA VAL A 75 11.25 15.12 -0.61
C VAL A 75 10.76 14.08 -1.60
N THR A 76 9.58 14.33 -2.18
CA THR A 76 9.00 13.58 -3.29
C THR A 76 8.04 14.47 -4.10
N ASN A 77 7.50 13.95 -5.21
CA ASN A 77 6.44 14.61 -5.95
C ASN A 77 5.12 14.53 -5.17
N LEU A 78 4.34 15.62 -5.16
CA LEU A 78 3.08 15.71 -4.41
C LEU A 78 2.07 14.63 -4.84
N ASP A 79 1.99 14.31 -6.13
CA ASP A 79 1.01 13.33 -6.65
C ASP A 79 1.23 11.89 -6.18
N TRP A 80 2.44 11.53 -5.73
CA TRP A 80 2.69 10.23 -5.09
C TRP A 80 2.06 10.12 -3.70
N ILE A 81 1.79 11.25 -3.03
CA ILE A 81 1.24 11.32 -1.66
C ILE A 81 -0.22 11.76 -1.66
N LYS A 82 -0.61 12.62 -2.61
CA LYS A 82 -1.97 13.18 -2.73
C LYS A 82 -3.04 12.08 -2.81
N GLY A 83 -4.07 12.23 -1.99
CA GLY A 83 -5.18 11.30 -1.79
C GLY A 83 -4.99 10.31 -0.64
N ALA A 84 -3.75 10.02 -0.24
CA ALA A 84 -3.45 8.98 0.75
C ALA A 84 -3.88 9.35 2.17
N TYR A 85 -4.30 8.34 2.95
CA TYR A 85 -4.56 8.51 4.39
C TYR A 85 -3.30 8.27 5.24
N LYS A 86 -2.45 7.33 4.85
CA LYS A 86 -1.15 7.01 5.47
C LYS A 86 -0.07 6.86 4.39
N ALA A 87 1.18 7.06 4.77
CA ALA A 87 2.33 6.74 3.93
C ALA A 87 3.47 6.13 4.76
N LYS A 88 4.27 5.29 4.13
CA LYS A 88 5.49 4.69 4.70
C LYS A 88 6.64 4.79 3.70
N ILE A 89 7.85 4.87 4.23
CA ILE A 89 9.09 4.85 3.44
C ILE A 89 9.89 3.57 3.73
N THR A 90 10.58 3.05 2.72
CA THR A 90 11.55 1.95 2.86
C THR A 90 12.81 2.27 2.04
N PRO A 91 14.02 1.78 2.40
CA PRO A 91 15.18 1.89 1.53
C PRO A 91 14.96 1.12 0.21
N PRO A 92 15.47 1.59 -0.95
CA PRO A 92 15.16 0.96 -2.23
C PRO A 92 15.52 -0.53 -2.30
N GLY A 93 14.53 -1.37 -2.59
CA GLY A 93 14.65 -2.84 -2.63
C GLY A 93 14.69 -3.52 -1.26
N ALA A 94 14.29 -2.85 -0.17
CA ALA A 94 14.18 -3.41 1.17
C ALA A 94 12.73 -3.40 1.71
N LYS A 95 12.48 -4.15 2.78
CA LYS A 95 11.17 -4.28 3.46
C LYS A 95 11.12 -3.59 4.83
N ASP A 96 12.00 -2.61 5.06
CA ASP A 96 12.13 -1.88 6.34
C ASP A 96 11.28 -0.61 6.34
N PHE A 97 9.96 -0.79 6.47
CA PHE A 97 9.00 0.31 6.44
C PHE A 97 9.07 1.17 7.71
N LYS A 98 9.17 2.50 7.55
CA LYS A 98 9.01 3.50 8.61
C LYS A 98 7.87 4.46 8.25
N ASP A 99 7.07 4.86 9.25
CA ASP A 99 5.92 5.73 9.00
C ASP A 99 6.34 7.15 8.60
N VAL A 100 5.59 7.74 7.68
CA VAL A 100 5.50 9.20 7.51
C VAL A 100 4.61 9.75 8.63
N ARG A 101 5.09 10.76 9.37
CA ARG A 101 4.33 11.45 10.42
C ARG A 101 3.33 12.45 9.85
N GLY A 102 3.66 13.03 8.70
CA GLY A 102 2.93 14.13 8.07
C GLY A 102 3.81 14.87 7.06
N TYR A 103 3.31 15.99 6.52
CA TYR A 103 4.10 16.92 5.70
C TYR A 103 4.45 18.20 6.47
N THR A 104 5.61 18.80 6.22
CA THR A 104 5.98 20.12 6.77
C THR A 104 5.66 21.26 5.79
N VAL A 105 5.71 20.99 4.49
CA VAL A 105 5.34 21.93 3.41
C VAL A 105 5.05 21.16 2.11
N TYR A 106 4.25 21.76 1.22
CA TYR A 106 4.06 21.32 -0.17
C TYR A 106 3.91 22.54 -1.09
N ASP A 107 4.07 22.32 -2.39
CA ASP A 107 3.76 23.30 -3.44
C ASP A 107 3.13 22.56 -4.63
N HIS A 108 1.94 23.01 -5.04
CA HIS A 108 1.17 22.33 -6.07
C HIS A 108 1.74 22.56 -7.48
N ASN A 109 2.26 23.75 -7.77
CA ASN A 109 2.73 24.17 -9.10
C ASN A 109 4.12 23.59 -9.41
N LEU A 110 4.91 23.38 -8.35
CA LEU A 110 6.19 22.64 -8.40
C LEU A 110 5.98 21.12 -8.31
N ASN A 111 4.76 20.63 -8.01
CA ASN A 111 4.46 19.23 -7.70
C ASN A 111 5.43 18.66 -6.64
N LEU A 112 5.59 19.34 -5.50
CA LEU A 112 6.53 18.94 -4.43
C LEU A 112 5.85 18.81 -3.08
N VAL A 113 6.33 17.85 -2.28
CA VAL A 113 6.00 17.74 -0.85
C VAL A 113 7.23 17.34 -0.02
N VAL A 114 7.35 17.93 1.17
CA VAL A 114 8.36 17.61 2.18
C VAL A 114 7.67 16.86 3.33
N LEU A 115 8.11 15.62 3.56
CA LEU A 115 7.53 14.67 4.51
C LEU A 115 8.41 14.51 5.75
N LYS A 116 7.82 14.61 6.95
CA LYS A 116 8.49 14.31 8.23
C LYS A 116 8.36 12.81 8.51
N VAL A 117 9.45 12.09 8.72
CA VAL A 117 9.44 10.62 8.82
C VAL A 117 9.93 10.07 10.16
N LYS A 118 9.51 8.87 10.55
CA LYS A 118 10.03 8.14 11.74
C LYS A 118 11.39 7.47 11.45
N ARG A 119 12.35 8.22 10.88
CA ARG A 119 13.69 7.74 10.53
C ARG A 119 14.71 8.88 10.57
N ASN A 120 15.85 8.66 11.21
CA ASN A 120 17.02 9.55 11.13
C ASN A 120 18.01 8.93 10.13
N ASN A 121 18.46 9.69 9.13
CA ASN A 121 19.37 9.24 8.09
C ASN A 121 20.47 10.29 7.85
N PRO A 122 21.75 10.02 8.16
CA PRO A 122 22.83 10.99 7.91
C PRO A 122 23.16 11.15 6.42
N ASN A 123 22.66 10.28 5.54
CA ASN A 123 22.94 10.30 4.11
C ASN A 123 21.95 11.19 3.34
N HIS A 124 21.76 12.44 3.77
CA HIS A 124 20.81 13.37 3.15
C HIS A 124 21.48 14.25 2.07
N LEU A 125 20.70 14.66 1.07
CA LEU A 125 21.19 15.41 -0.09
C LEU A 125 21.08 16.92 0.16
N GLY A 126 22.24 17.60 0.25
CA GLY A 126 22.29 19.05 0.44
C GLY A 126 21.76 19.82 -0.76
N THR A 127 20.88 20.80 -0.50
CA THR A 127 20.17 21.59 -1.53
C THR A 127 20.93 22.83 -2.03
N GLY A 128 22.15 23.07 -1.52
CA GLY A 128 23.01 24.18 -1.91
C GLY A 128 24.00 23.86 -3.05
N GLY A 129 24.95 24.77 -3.26
CA GLY A 129 25.96 24.73 -4.33
C GLY A 129 25.63 25.67 -5.49
N SER A 130 26.60 25.88 -6.40
CA SER A 130 26.35 26.60 -7.66
C SER A 130 25.46 25.77 -8.59
N MET A 131 24.89 26.40 -9.62
CA MET A 131 24.03 25.71 -10.59
C MET A 131 24.58 25.90 -12.01
N GLN A 132 25.50 25.01 -12.38
CA GLN A 132 26.06 24.92 -13.74
C GLN A 132 25.17 24.03 -14.61
N GLN A 133 25.17 24.27 -15.92
CA GLN A 133 24.55 23.35 -16.89
C GLN A 133 25.23 21.98 -16.82
N PRO A 134 24.46 20.87 -16.72
CA PRO A 134 24.99 19.52 -16.83
C PRO A 134 24.80 18.99 -18.27
N ASP A 135 25.81 18.32 -18.83
CA ASP A 135 25.69 17.65 -20.15
C ASP A 135 25.03 16.27 -20.06
N THR A 136 25.07 15.68 -18.86
CA THR A 136 24.56 14.33 -18.57
C THR A 136 24.23 14.24 -17.09
N LEU A 137 23.03 13.72 -16.79
CA LEU A 137 22.59 13.41 -15.43
C LEU A 137 22.40 11.90 -15.28
N TYR A 138 22.42 11.42 -14.04
CA TYR A 138 22.06 10.04 -13.70
C TYR A 138 21.05 9.96 -12.56
N THR A 139 20.27 8.88 -12.56
CA THR A 139 19.52 8.39 -11.39
C THR A 139 20.00 7.00 -10.99
N LEU A 140 19.60 6.52 -9.82
CA LEU A 140 19.94 5.18 -9.33
C LEU A 140 18.71 4.27 -9.27
N LYS A 141 18.94 2.96 -9.42
CA LYS A 141 17.91 1.90 -9.33
C LYS A 141 18.52 0.72 -8.55
N ARG A 142 17.80 0.14 -7.58
CA ARG A 142 18.33 -0.96 -6.75
C ARG A 142 17.43 -2.21 -6.65
N PRO A 143 17.05 -2.84 -7.78
CA PRO A 143 16.22 -4.04 -7.75
C PRO A 143 17.02 -5.22 -7.17
N LYS A 144 16.42 -5.94 -6.22
CA LYS A 144 17.01 -7.17 -5.62
C LYS A 144 18.48 -7.00 -5.21
N ARG A 145 18.77 -5.94 -4.42
CA ARG A 145 20.08 -5.54 -3.85
C ARG A 145 21.14 -5.00 -4.83
N ASN A 146 21.13 -5.37 -6.11
CA ASN A 146 22.09 -4.89 -7.11
C ASN A 146 21.88 -3.41 -7.44
N LEU A 147 22.95 -2.63 -7.57
CA LEU A 147 22.89 -1.19 -7.86
C LEU A 147 23.15 -0.90 -9.34
N PHE A 148 22.26 -0.13 -9.97
CA PHE A 148 22.37 0.30 -11.37
C PHE A 148 22.35 1.82 -11.45
N VAL A 149 23.15 2.36 -12.38
CA VAL A 149 23.21 3.78 -12.73
C VAL A 149 22.53 3.97 -14.08
N VAL A 150 21.47 4.78 -14.13
CA VAL A 150 20.74 5.11 -15.36
C VAL A 150 21.14 6.53 -15.75
N LYS A 151 21.75 6.70 -16.93
CA LYS A 151 22.25 7.99 -17.42
C LYS A 151 21.37 8.52 -18.55
N GLY A 152 21.15 9.83 -18.57
CA GLY A 152 20.50 10.54 -19.67
C GLY A 152 21.34 11.74 -20.08
N LYS A 153 21.40 12.03 -21.39
CA LYS A 153 21.81 13.35 -21.86
C LYS A 153 20.81 14.41 -21.37
N VAL A 154 21.25 15.64 -21.34
CA VAL A 154 20.46 16.79 -20.89
C VAL A 154 20.32 17.76 -22.05
N ASP A 155 19.09 18.17 -22.33
CA ASP A 155 18.82 19.18 -23.35
C ASP A 155 19.01 20.60 -22.81
N ALA A 156 18.76 21.61 -23.65
CA ALA A 156 18.90 23.01 -23.26
C ALA A 156 18.06 23.33 -21.99
N TYR A 157 18.65 24.09 -21.07
CA TYR A 157 17.97 24.56 -19.86
C TYR A 157 16.75 25.40 -20.23
N VAL A 158 15.59 25.04 -19.69
CA VAL A 158 14.34 25.77 -19.87
C VAL A 158 14.07 26.60 -18.63
N ASP A 159 13.83 27.90 -18.82
CA ASP A 159 13.34 28.82 -17.79
C ASP A 159 12.03 29.43 -18.30
N GLN A 160 10.91 28.80 -17.97
CA GLN A 160 9.57 29.15 -18.49
C GLN A 160 8.59 29.28 -17.31
N ASP A 161 7.65 30.22 -17.39
CA ASP A 161 6.58 30.40 -16.39
C ASP A 161 7.08 30.49 -14.94
N SER A 162 8.25 31.10 -14.76
CA SER A 162 8.99 31.22 -13.49
C SER A 162 9.43 29.89 -12.85
N VAL A 163 9.43 28.76 -13.58
CA VAL A 163 9.90 27.45 -13.11
C VAL A 163 10.93 26.87 -14.06
N SER A 164 12.16 26.71 -13.57
CA SER A 164 13.31 26.30 -14.38
C SER A 164 13.74 24.85 -14.14
N PHE A 165 14.03 24.14 -15.24
CA PHE A 165 14.28 22.70 -15.27
C PHE A 165 15.15 22.27 -16.47
N TRP A 166 15.55 21.00 -16.45
CA TRP A 166 16.33 20.36 -17.52
C TRP A 166 15.55 19.19 -18.13
N PRO A 167 15.21 19.18 -19.42
CA PRO A 167 14.65 18.00 -20.07
C PRO A 167 15.65 16.83 -20.11
N VAL A 168 15.17 15.60 -19.93
CA VAL A 168 15.96 14.36 -19.90
C VAL A 168 15.14 13.17 -20.43
N PRO A 169 15.78 12.08 -20.91
CA PRO A 169 15.09 10.85 -21.32
C PRO A 169 14.27 10.18 -20.19
N ASP A 170 13.13 9.59 -20.57
CA ASP A 170 12.13 8.99 -19.65
C ASP A 170 12.62 7.76 -18.85
N ASP A 171 13.77 7.19 -19.22
CA ASP A 171 14.49 6.19 -18.42
C ASP A 171 14.79 6.69 -16.98
N LEU A 172 14.92 8.00 -16.81
CA LEU A 172 15.07 8.64 -15.50
C LEU A 172 13.70 8.68 -14.80
N ARG A 173 13.30 7.57 -14.17
CA ARG A 173 12.02 7.49 -13.43
C ARG A 173 11.82 8.61 -12.41
N THR A 174 10.60 9.14 -12.38
CA THR A 174 10.16 10.26 -11.53
C THR A 174 10.19 10.00 -10.02
N GLY A 175 10.21 11.09 -9.24
CA GLY A 175 10.35 11.10 -7.78
C GLY A 175 11.79 10.90 -7.28
N LYS A 176 12.73 10.54 -8.16
CA LYS A 176 14.13 10.27 -7.82
C LYS A 176 15.00 11.53 -7.79
N PRO A 177 16.10 11.53 -7.02
CA PRO A 177 17.14 12.54 -7.16
C PRO A 177 17.97 12.27 -8.44
N ALA A 178 18.27 13.34 -9.17
CA ALA A 178 19.17 13.35 -10.31
C ALA A 178 20.53 13.96 -9.91
N PHE A 179 21.61 13.42 -10.47
CA PHE A 179 22.98 13.79 -10.15
C PHE A 179 23.84 14.01 -11.40
N ARG A 180 24.82 14.91 -11.34
CA ARG A 180 25.93 14.98 -12.31
C ARG A 180 26.88 13.79 -12.12
N LEU A 181 27.69 13.49 -13.14
CA LEU A 181 28.68 12.40 -13.10
C LEU A 181 29.73 12.54 -11.97
N ASN A 182 29.98 13.75 -11.47
CA ASN A 182 30.81 14.03 -10.28
C ASN A 182 30.09 13.80 -8.93
N HIS A 183 28.93 13.12 -8.95
CA HIS A 183 28.04 12.87 -7.81
C HIS A 183 27.34 14.11 -7.22
N GLU A 184 27.40 15.28 -7.86
CA GLU A 184 26.62 16.45 -7.43
C GLU A 184 25.11 16.23 -7.59
N PHE A 185 24.35 16.35 -6.51
CA PHE A 185 22.89 16.40 -6.56
C PHE A 185 22.41 17.69 -7.26
N MET A 186 21.49 17.55 -8.21
CA MET A 186 21.01 18.66 -9.06
C MET A 186 19.52 18.97 -8.89
N GLY A 187 18.69 17.99 -8.54
CA GLY A 187 17.24 18.16 -8.50
C GLY A 187 16.47 16.84 -8.44
N ILE A 188 15.14 16.94 -8.55
CA ILE A 188 14.20 15.80 -8.55
C ILE A 188 13.64 15.58 -9.95
N VAL A 189 13.51 14.32 -10.37
CA VAL A 189 12.92 14.00 -11.68
C VAL A 189 11.38 14.04 -11.61
N GLN A 190 10.77 14.70 -12.59
CA GLN A 190 9.34 14.93 -12.72
C GLN A 190 8.90 14.72 -14.16
N GLU A 191 7.62 14.39 -14.35
CA GLU A 191 6.94 14.51 -15.65
C GLU A 191 6.24 15.88 -15.66
N ARG A 192 6.32 16.63 -16.76
CA ARG A 192 5.59 17.90 -16.97
C ARG A 192 4.99 17.94 -18.37
N MET A 193 3.87 18.64 -18.54
CA MET A 193 3.35 18.97 -19.86
C MET A 193 4.20 20.08 -20.49
N MET A 194 4.60 19.87 -21.74
CA MET A 194 5.37 20.78 -22.59
C MET A 194 4.60 20.95 -23.89
N GLY A 195 3.72 21.95 -23.94
CA GLY A 195 2.63 21.97 -24.91
C GLY A 195 1.71 20.76 -24.71
N ASP A 196 1.34 20.09 -25.80
CA ASP A 196 0.44 18.92 -25.78
C ASP A 196 1.12 17.59 -25.42
N SER A 197 2.44 17.60 -25.18
CA SER A 197 3.22 16.39 -24.88
C SER A 197 3.70 16.34 -23.43
N LEU A 198 3.70 15.15 -22.83
CA LEU A 198 4.39 14.90 -21.57
C LEU A 198 5.90 14.83 -21.82
N SER A 199 6.72 15.31 -20.89
CA SER A 199 8.18 15.20 -20.96
C SER A 199 8.79 14.99 -19.59
N THR A 200 9.77 14.10 -19.50
CA THR A 200 10.56 13.92 -18.28
C THR A 200 11.58 15.05 -18.13
N VAL A 201 11.64 15.64 -16.94
CA VAL A 201 12.49 16.79 -16.60
C VAL A 201 13.10 16.66 -15.22
N VAL A 202 14.22 17.34 -14.97
CA VAL A 202 14.80 17.51 -13.63
C VAL A 202 14.46 18.90 -13.12
N LEU A 203 13.58 18.97 -12.12
CA LEU A 203 13.28 20.19 -11.38
C LEU A 203 14.43 20.50 -10.42
N SER A 204 15.04 21.67 -10.59
CA SER A 204 16.27 22.07 -9.87
C SER A 204 16.14 22.07 -8.33
N LYS A 205 17.23 21.71 -7.65
CA LYS A 205 17.43 21.84 -6.20
C LYS A 205 17.15 23.24 -5.65
N LYS A 206 17.23 24.30 -6.47
CA LYS A 206 16.87 25.68 -6.06
C LYS A 206 15.41 25.80 -5.63
N TRP A 207 14.51 25.00 -6.23
CA TRP A 207 13.09 24.98 -5.91
C TRP A 207 12.82 24.25 -4.60
N ILE A 208 13.52 23.14 -4.35
CA ILE A 208 13.49 22.42 -3.07
C ILE A 208 14.02 23.33 -1.94
N ALA A 209 15.16 24.01 -2.15
CA ALA A 209 15.71 24.98 -1.19
C ALA A 209 14.74 26.14 -0.89
N SER A 210 14.03 26.63 -1.92
CA SER A 210 13.04 27.71 -1.78
C SER A 210 11.75 27.25 -1.09
N LEU A 211 11.37 25.98 -1.27
CA LEU A 211 10.21 25.37 -0.62
C LEU A 211 10.45 25.17 0.89
N LEU A 212 11.64 24.69 1.28
CA LEU A 212 12.02 24.46 2.67
C LEU A 212 12.00 25.74 3.53
N LYS A 213 12.18 26.93 2.92
CA LYS A 213 12.03 28.23 3.61
C LYS A 213 10.59 28.51 4.06
N LYS A 214 9.59 27.78 3.55
CA LYS A 214 8.15 27.95 3.87
C LYS A 214 7.64 26.86 4.83
N GLN A 215 8.52 26.11 5.51
CA GLN A 215 8.12 24.92 6.26
C GLN A 215 7.50 25.20 7.64
N SER A 216 6.55 24.34 8.03
CA SER A 216 5.99 24.26 9.38
C SER A 216 6.80 23.31 10.25
N ASP A 217 7.19 23.74 11.45
CA ASP A 217 7.90 22.90 12.43
C ASP A 217 7.07 21.68 12.86
N GLN A 218 5.74 21.87 12.97
CA GLN A 218 4.80 20.79 13.25
C GLN A 218 4.29 20.19 11.94
N PRO A 219 4.39 18.86 11.75
CA PRO A 219 3.91 18.20 10.53
C PRO A 219 2.38 18.10 10.53
N LYS A 220 1.76 18.47 9.41
CA LYS A 220 0.32 18.34 9.16
C LYS A 220 -0.01 16.96 8.57
N SER A 221 -1.26 16.51 8.67
CA SER A 221 -1.61 15.16 8.22
C SER A 221 -1.56 15.08 6.70
N ILE A 222 -1.00 14.00 6.13
CA ILE A 222 -1.00 13.86 4.65
C ILE A 222 -2.42 13.77 4.08
N TYR A 223 -3.39 13.36 4.90
CA TYR A 223 -4.83 13.42 4.62
C TYR A 223 -5.33 14.84 4.25
N ASP A 224 -4.63 15.88 4.68
CA ASP A 224 -4.97 17.28 4.39
C ASP A 224 -4.51 17.71 2.98
N LEU A 225 -3.74 16.87 2.27
CA LEU A 225 -3.29 17.09 0.88
C LEU A 225 -4.31 16.60 -0.17
N ARG A 226 -5.41 15.97 0.26
CA ARG A 226 -6.40 15.36 -0.63
C ARG A 226 -7.28 16.38 -1.36
N THR A 227 -7.66 16.07 -2.58
CA THR A 227 -8.69 16.78 -3.35
C THR A 227 -10.11 16.35 -2.94
N LYS A 228 -11.13 17.15 -3.30
CA LYS A 228 -12.55 16.81 -3.05
C LYS A 228 -13.02 15.52 -3.74
N THR A 229 -12.30 15.09 -4.77
CA THR A 229 -12.50 13.85 -5.54
C THR A 229 -12.04 12.59 -4.83
N ASP A 230 -11.21 12.72 -3.79
CA ASP A 230 -10.47 11.60 -3.24
C ASP A 230 -11.36 10.88 -2.22
N LYS A 231 -11.80 9.65 -2.55
CA LYS A 231 -12.79 8.90 -1.77
C LYS A 231 -12.30 8.63 -0.35
N VAL A 232 -12.95 9.26 0.64
CA VAL A 232 -12.71 8.97 2.06
C VAL A 232 -13.85 8.13 2.62
N TYR A 233 -13.53 6.89 2.95
CA TYR A 233 -14.45 5.94 3.56
C TYR A 233 -14.73 6.27 5.04
N ILE A 234 -15.92 5.90 5.52
CA ILE A 234 -16.31 6.17 6.90
C ILE A 234 -15.54 5.27 7.89
N SER A 235 -14.94 5.87 8.91
CA SER A 235 -14.24 5.10 9.95
C SER A 235 -15.21 4.18 10.69
N HIS A 236 -14.85 2.89 10.87
CA HIS A 236 -15.69 1.87 11.52
C HIS A 236 -16.27 2.32 12.87
N LYS A 237 -15.53 3.17 13.61
CA LYS A 237 -15.98 3.74 14.89
C LYS A 237 -17.33 4.49 14.80
N LYS A 238 -17.69 5.03 13.62
CA LYS A 238 -18.95 5.73 13.33
C LYS A 238 -20.03 4.86 12.68
N VAL A 239 -19.77 3.57 12.46
CA VAL A 239 -20.70 2.60 11.87
C VAL A 239 -21.32 1.76 12.99
N SER A 240 -22.64 1.65 13.03
CA SER A 240 -23.38 0.77 13.95
C SER A 240 -23.75 -0.57 13.30
N GLY A 241 -23.92 -0.58 11.98
CA GLY A 241 -24.26 -1.75 11.19
C GLY A 241 -24.53 -1.40 9.73
N PHE A 242 -25.15 -2.31 8.99
CA PHE A 242 -25.53 -2.11 7.60
C PHE A 242 -26.94 -2.65 7.35
N ARG A 243 -27.68 -2.02 6.44
CA ARG A 243 -28.96 -2.53 5.94
C ARG A 243 -28.79 -3.00 4.50
N ILE A 244 -28.81 -4.31 4.30
CA ILE A 244 -28.90 -4.95 2.99
C ILE A 244 -30.36 -4.85 2.54
N LYS A 245 -30.63 -4.09 1.48
CA LYS A 245 -31.97 -3.95 0.88
C LYS A 245 -32.10 -4.92 -0.29
N THR A 246 -33.08 -5.82 -0.29
CA THR A 246 -33.33 -6.74 -1.41
C THR A 246 -34.71 -6.52 -2.05
N ASN A 247 -35.07 -7.36 -3.02
CA ASN A 247 -36.46 -7.49 -3.48
C ASN A 247 -37.35 -8.35 -2.56
N MET A 248 -36.80 -9.12 -1.61
CA MET A 248 -37.55 -9.97 -0.68
C MET A 248 -37.63 -9.44 0.77
N GLY A 249 -36.90 -8.37 1.09
CA GLY A 249 -36.96 -7.70 2.39
C GLY A 249 -35.72 -6.84 2.69
N ASN A 250 -35.54 -6.51 3.97
CA ASN A 250 -34.33 -5.87 4.48
C ASN A 250 -33.65 -6.80 5.49
N ILE A 251 -32.35 -7.03 5.36
CA ILE A 251 -31.54 -7.74 6.35
C ILE A 251 -30.63 -6.69 6.99
N VAL A 252 -30.64 -6.58 8.32
CA VAL A 252 -29.77 -5.67 9.07
C VAL A 252 -28.66 -6.48 9.71
N ILE A 253 -27.41 -6.05 9.51
CA ILE A 253 -26.20 -6.77 9.94
C ILE A 253 -25.30 -5.87 10.78
N ARG A 254 -24.49 -6.48 11.67
CA ARG A 254 -23.32 -5.84 12.29
C ARG A 254 -22.06 -6.62 11.93
N LEU A 255 -20.91 -5.95 11.93
CA LEU A 255 -19.61 -6.56 11.68
C LEU A 255 -18.76 -6.58 12.95
N TYR A 256 -17.87 -7.55 13.06
CA TYR A 256 -16.96 -7.72 14.21
C TYR A 256 -15.75 -6.79 14.09
N ASP A 257 -15.27 -6.27 15.23
CA ASP A 257 -14.08 -5.42 15.29
C ASP A 257 -12.78 -6.25 15.34
N GLU A 258 -12.92 -7.53 15.71
CA GLU A 258 -11.93 -8.60 15.84
C GLU A 258 -11.40 -9.10 14.48
N THR A 259 -12.20 -8.98 13.42
CA THR A 259 -11.82 -9.29 12.03
C THR A 259 -11.67 -8.00 11.20
N PRO A 260 -10.76 -7.07 11.58
CA PRO A 260 -10.76 -5.70 11.06
C PRO A 260 -10.56 -5.64 9.54
N GLY A 261 -9.73 -6.52 8.98
CA GLY A 261 -9.48 -6.57 7.54
C GLY A 261 -10.72 -6.87 6.69
N PHE A 262 -11.69 -7.62 7.21
CA PHE A 262 -12.97 -7.90 6.54
C PHE A 262 -13.98 -6.78 6.77
N ARG A 263 -14.14 -6.34 8.03
CA ARG A 263 -14.97 -5.18 8.42
C ARG A 263 -14.66 -3.94 7.57
N ASP A 264 -13.39 -3.56 7.54
CA ASP A 264 -12.90 -2.37 6.88
C ASP A 264 -12.98 -2.46 5.35
N ASN A 265 -12.79 -3.67 4.83
CA ASN A 265 -12.98 -3.95 3.43
C ASN A 265 -14.44 -3.80 3.00
N PHE A 266 -15.38 -4.36 3.78
CA PHE A 266 -16.81 -4.25 3.55
C PHE A 266 -17.28 -2.79 3.60
N ILE A 267 -16.78 -1.97 4.55
CA ILE A 267 -17.09 -0.53 4.58
C ILE A 267 -16.67 0.17 3.27
N LYS A 268 -15.49 -0.13 2.69
CA LYS A 268 -15.12 0.40 1.37
C LYS A 268 -16.12 -0.04 0.30
N LEU A 269 -16.37 -1.35 0.17
CA LEU A 269 -17.20 -1.88 -0.91
C LEU A 269 -18.64 -1.35 -0.87
N VAL A 270 -19.22 -1.16 0.32
CA VAL A 270 -20.51 -0.47 0.49
C VAL A 270 -20.40 1.01 0.13
N SER A 271 -19.36 1.71 0.60
CA SER A 271 -19.13 3.13 0.26
C SER A 271 -18.86 3.38 -1.24
N ASP A 272 -18.41 2.35 -1.96
CA ASP A 272 -18.18 2.34 -3.40
C ASP A 272 -19.40 1.90 -4.22
N GLN A 273 -20.53 1.55 -3.59
CA GLN A 273 -21.72 0.99 -4.24
C GLN A 273 -21.43 -0.30 -5.03
N PHE A 274 -20.40 -1.06 -4.60
CA PHE A 274 -20.00 -2.30 -5.26
C PHE A 274 -21.12 -3.34 -5.25
N TYR A 275 -21.80 -3.49 -4.11
CA TYR A 275 -22.86 -4.47 -3.89
C TYR A 275 -24.20 -4.15 -4.57
N ASP A 276 -24.39 -2.92 -5.07
CA ASP A 276 -25.65 -2.47 -5.64
C ASP A 276 -25.95 -3.22 -6.96
N SER A 277 -27.16 -3.76 -7.09
CA SER A 277 -27.67 -4.64 -8.15
C SER A 277 -27.09 -6.06 -8.26
N LEU A 278 -26.20 -6.50 -7.35
CA LEU A 278 -25.67 -7.88 -7.34
C LEU A 278 -26.73 -8.92 -6.96
N LEU A 279 -26.55 -10.18 -7.39
CA LEU A 279 -27.43 -11.28 -7.01
C LEU A 279 -27.07 -11.87 -5.64
N VAL A 280 -28.08 -12.40 -4.94
CA VAL A 280 -27.91 -13.60 -4.12
C VAL A 280 -27.85 -14.76 -5.12
N HIS A 281 -26.63 -15.12 -5.53
CA HIS A 281 -26.40 -15.99 -6.67
C HIS A 281 -26.49 -17.49 -6.34
N ARG A 282 -26.44 -17.84 -5.05
CA ARG A 282 -26.56 -19.22 -4.56
C ARG A 282 -27.34 -19.26 -3.24
N VAL A 283 -28.29 -20.17 -3.11
CA VAL A 283 -29.05 -20.38 -1.86
C VAL A 283 -29.19 -21.88 -1.56
N LEU A 284 -28.95 -22.25 -0.31
CA LEU A 284 -29.03 -23.63 0.16
C LEU A 284 -29.94 -23.66 1.39
N LYS A 285 -31.10 -24.29 1.24
CA LYS A 285 -32.11 -24.43 2.29
C LYS A 285 -31.50 -25.06 3.53
N ASP A 286 -31.89 -24.55 4.70
CA ASP A 286 -31.41 -25.01 6.01
C ASP A 286 -29.87 -24.91 6.18
N PHE A 287 -29.19 -24.12 5.34
CA PHE A 287 -27.74 -23.90 5.35
C PHE A 287 -27.36 -22.42 5.16
N LEU A 288 -27.37 -21.86 3.95
CA LEU A 288 -26.86 -20.49 3.71
C LEU A 288 -27.47 -19.77 2.50
N ILE A 289 -27.24 -18.45 2.43
CA ILE A 289 -27.45 -17.62 1.24
C ILE A 289 -26.13 -16.91 0.90
N GLN A 290 -25.70 -16.91 -0.36
CA GLN A 290 -24.41 -16.33 -0.80
C GLN A 290 -24.61 -15.20 -1.82
N THR A 291 -23.82 -14.14 -1.68
CA THR A 291 -23.88 -12.94 -2.55
C THR A 291 -22.49 -12.28 -2.65
N GLY A 292 -22.41 -11.14 -3.32
CA GLY A 292 -21.20 -10.31 -3.41
C GLY A 292 -20.27 -10.65 -4.58
N ALA A 293 -20.70 -11.47 -5.53
CA ALA A 293 -19.93 -11.80 -6.73
C ALA A 293 -20.08 -10.72 -7.82
N ALA A 294 -18.97 -10.24 -8.37
CA ALA A 294 -18.95 -9.10 -9.29
C ALA A 294 -19.60 -9.41 -10.66
N ASP A 295 -19.42 -10.65 -11.14
CA ASP A 295 -20.02 -11.18 -12.37
C ASP A 295 -21.56 -11.08 -12.35
N SER A 296 -22.17 -11.29 -11.18
CA SER A 296 -23.62 -11.27 -11.00
C SER A 296 -24.33 -9.93 -11.27
N LYS A 297 -23.61 -8.81 -11.46
CA LYS A 297 -24.23 -7.48 -11.57
C LYS A 297 -25.16 -7.35 -12.79
N TYR A 298 -24.69 -7.80 -13.95
CA TYR A 298 -25.39 -7.70 -15.22
C TYR A 298 -25.73 -9.07 -15.82
N ALA A 299 -25.59 -10.13 -15.01
CA ALA A 299 -25.85 -11.50 -15.45
C ALA A 299 -27.31 -11.70 -15.84
N ASP A 300 -27.49 -12.34 -17.00
CA ASP A 300 -28.77 -12.85 -17.48
C ASP A 300 -29.16 -14.13 -16.69
N LYS A 301 -30.30 -14.75 -17.06
CA LYS A 301 -30.80 -15.94 -16.36
C LYS A 301 -29.81 -17.10 -16.44
N ASP A 302 -29.38 -17.47 -17.63
CA ASP A 302 -28.64 -18.73 -17.83
C ASP A 302 -27.10 -18.57 -17.64
N ASP A 303 -26.65 -17.39 -17.20
CA ASP A 303 -25.26 -17.10 -16.87
C ASP A 303 -24.76 -17.82 -15.61
N VAL A 304 -23.55 -18.37 -15.69
CA VAL A 304 -22.82 -18.96 -14.56
C VAL A 304 -22.04 -17.86 -13.82
N VAL A 305 -22.45 -17.59 -12.59
CA VAL A 305 -21.96 -16.50 -11.73
C VAL A 305 -21.37 -17.03 -10.42
N GLY A 306 -20.71 -16.18 -9.63
CA GLY A 306 -20.08 -16.58 -8.37
C GLY A 306 -18.57 -16.83 -8.45
N TRP A 307 -17.93 -16.54 -9.59
CA TRP A 307 -16.51 -16.79 -9.83
C TRP A 307 -15.63 -15.55 -9.67
N GLN A 308 -16.21 -14.34 -9.73
CA GLN A 308 -15.47 -13.08 -9.66
C GLN A 308 -15.71 -12.32 -8.35
N GLY A 309 -14.63 -11.93 -7.68
CA GLY A 309 -14.60 -10.95 -6.59
C GLY A 309 -14.27 -9.53 -7.06
N PRO A 310 -13.72 -8.65 -6.21
CA PRO A 310 -13.42 -7.25 -6.53
C PRO A 310 -12.03 -7.06 -7.15
N GLY A 311 -11.47 -8.11 -7.77
CA GLY A 311 -10.10 -8.14 -8.29
C GLY A 311 -9.00 -8.38 -7.25
N TYR A 312 -9.34 -8.73 -6.00
CA TYR A 312 -8.37 -9.07 -4.95
C TYR A 312 -8.97 -10.00 -3.89
N ASN A 313 -8.10 -10.66 -3.10
CA ASN A 313 -8.46 -11.64 -2.07
C ASN A 313 -7.89 -11.24 -0.71
N LEU A 314 -8.60 -11.56 0.38
CA LEU A 314 -8.18 -11.27 1.76
C LEU A 314 -7.46 -12.48 2.39
N PRO A 315 -6.56 -12.29 3.38
CA PRO A 315 -6.03 -13.39 4.16
C PRO A 315 -7.15 -13.95 5.05
N THR A 316 -7.39 -15.26 5.02
CA THR A 316 -8.31 -15.94 5.93
C THR A 316 -7.85 -15.72 7.38
N ASN A 317 -8.76 -15.32 8.27
CA ASN A 317 -8.48 -14.92 9.64
C ASN A 317 -9.49 -15.60 10.59
N ILE A 318 -9.17 -16.83 10.97
CA ILE A 318 -10.00 -17.66 11.85
C ILE A 318 -9.85 -17.19 13.30
N ILE A 319 -10.97 -16.98 13.98
CA ILE A 319 -11.02 -16.60 15.41
C ILE A 319 -11.97 -17.59 16.08
N PRO A 320 -11.51 -18.48 16.99
CA PRO A 320 -12.34 -19.58 17.51
C PRO A 320 -13.64 -19.18 18.23
N SER A 321 -13.74 -17.94 18.72
CA SER A 321 -14.97 -17.38 19.31
C SER A 321 -15.98 -16.84 18.29
N LEU A 322 -15.61 -16.76 17.00
CA LEU A 322 -16.46 -16.34 15.89
C LEU A 322 -16.74 -17.54 14.99
N TYR A 323 -17.83 -18.24 15.29
CA TYR A 323 -18.23 -19.52 14.70
C TYR A 323 -19.54 -19.43 13.90
N HIS A 324 -19.82 -20.42 13.07
CA HIS A 324 -20.90 -20.42 12.07
C HIS A 324 -22.29 -20.72 12.63
N LYS A 325 -22.65 -20.11 13.77
CA LYS A 325 -24.03 -20.09 14.29
C LYS A 325 -25.02 -19.50 13.28
N ARG A 326 -26.30 -19.78 13.47
CA ARG A 326 -27.41 -19.14 12.73
C ARG A 326 -27.30 -17.62 12.76
N GLY A 327 -27.45 -16.99 11.59
CA GLY A 327 -27.26 -15.56 11.38
C GLY A 327 -25.81 -15.09 11.27
N ALA A 328 -24.80 -15.95 11.44
CA ALA A 328 -23.41 -15.56 11.21
C ALA A 328 -23.14 -15.19 9.75
N ILE A 329 -22.22 -14.26 9.53
CA ILE A 329 -21.80 -13.78 8.21
C ILE A 329 -20.33 -14.11 8.04
N ALA A 330 -20.00 -14.88 7.01
CA ALA A 330 -18.64 -15.32 6.73
C ALA A 330 -18.24 -15.08 5.28
N ALA A 331 -16.94 -14.86 5.06
CA ALA A 331 -16.40 -14.59 3.73
C ALA A 331 -16.27 -15.89 2.93
N SER A 332 -16.69 -15.86 1.67
CA SER A 332 -16.54 -17.00 0.75
C SER A 332 -15.08 -17.15 0.31
N LYS A 333 -14.72 -18.30 -0.28
CA LYS A 333 -13.39 -18.56 -0.85
C LYS A 333 -13.50 -19.53 -2.02
N LEU A 334 -12.58 -19.43 -2.98
CA LEU A 334 -12.49 -20.42 -4.07
C LEU A 334 -12.10 -21.80 -3.50
N PRO A 335 -12.52 -22.91 -4.16
CA PRO A 335 -12.12 -24.27 -3.82
C PRO A 335 -10.59 -24.47 -3.78
N ALA A 336 -10.13 -25.46 -3.01
CA ALA A 336 -8.72 -25.60 -2.63
C ALA A 336 -7.76 -25.80 -3.81
N ASP A 337 -8.18 -26.49 -4.87
CA ASP A 337 -7.44 -26.66 -6.14
C ASP A 337 -7.14 -25.32 -6.83
N ARG A 338 -8.09 -24.38 -6.75
CA ARG A 338 -7.99 -23.00 -7.28
C ARG A 338 -7.53 -21.98 -6.25
N ASN A 339 -7.28 -22.41 -5.02
CA ASN A 339 -6.97 -21.54 -3.87
C ASN A 339 -5.83 -22.10 -2.99
N PRO A 340 -4.62 -22.36 -3.55
CA PRO A 340 -3.49 -22.90 -2.79
C PRO A 340 -2.97 -21.95 -1.70
N GLY A 341 -3.41 -20.67 -1.70
CA GLY A 341 -3.13 -19.72 -0.63
C GLY A 341 -4.17 -19.70 0.50
N ASN A 342 -5.21 -20.54 0.45
CA ASN A 342 -6.38 -20.56 1.35
C ASN A 342 -6.88 -19.15 1.69
N ARG A 343 -7.10 -18.31 0.68
CA ARG A 343 -7.52 -16.91 0.83
C ARG A 343 -9.01 -16.75 0.63
N SER A 344 -9.65 -15.94 1.48
CA SER A 344 -11.03 -15.52 1.26
C SER A 344 -11.13 -14.61 0.03
N ASP A 345 -12.29 -14.61 -0.61
CA ASP A 345 -12.62 -13.63 -1.65
C ASP A 345 -12.65 -12.21 -1.07
N GLY A 346 -12.44 -11.21 -1.94
CA GLY A 346 -12.45 -9.81 -1.53
C GLY A 346 -13.84 -9.20 -1.35
N SER A 347 -14.92 -9.80 -1.85
CA SER A 347 -16.28 -9.22 -1.76
C SER A 347 -17.38 -10.24 -1.49
N GLN A 348 -17.22 -11.49 -1.90
CA GLN A 348 -18.22 -12.53 -1.67
C GLN A 348 -18.34 -12.94 -0.20
N PHE A 349 -19.58 -13.05 0.26
CA PHE A 349 -19.92 -13.51 1.59
C PHE A 349 -21.20 -14.33 1.57
N PHE A 350 -21.39 -15.13 2.62
CA PHE A 350 -22.61 -15.85 2.87
C PHE A 350 -23.16 -15.55 4.27
N ILE A 351 -24.48 -15.70 4.42
CA ILE A 351 -25.19 -15.60 5.69
C ILE A 351 -25.74 -16.98 6.02
N ILE A 352 -25.47 -17.47 7.23
CA ILE A 352 -25.96 -18.77 7.69
C ILE A 352 -27.46 -18.67 8.02
N SER A 353 -28.27 -19.41 7.26
CA SER A 353 -29.62 -19.80 7.68
C SER A 353 -29.50 -20.90 8.75
N GLY A 354 -28.77 -21.96 8.40
CA GLY A 354 -28.45 -23.10 9.25
C GLY A 354 -29.64 -23.96 9.65
N ARG A 355 -29.32 -25.08 10.31
CA ARG A 355 -30.25 -25.97 11.01
C ARG A 355 -29.76 -26.27 12.41
N VAL A 356 -30.62 -26.83 13.25
CA VAL A 356 -30.19 -27.46 14.50
C VAL A 356 -29.49 -28.79 14.23
N PHE A 357 -28.60 -29.18 15.13
CA PHE A 357 -27.84 -30.43 15.11
C PHE A 357 -28.12 -31.24 16.38
N THR A 358 -28.04 -32.57 16.31
CA THR A 358 -28.08 -33.40 17.52
C THR A 358 -26.71 -33.39 18.23
N ASN A 359 -26.61 -34.01 19.41
CA ASN A 359 -25.31 -34.09 20.09
C ASN A 359 -24.34 -35.01 19.35
N GLU A 360 -24.87 -36.07 18.76
CA GLU A 360 -24.19 -37.11 18.01
C GLU A 360 -23.64 -36.53 16.69
N GLU A 361 -24.45 -35.77 15.94
CA GLU A 361 -23.97 -35.07 14.73
C GLU A 361 -22.85 -34.05 15.04
N LEU A 362 -22.82 -33.50 16.26
CA LEU A 362 -21.73 -32.63 16.69
C LEU A 362 -20.49 -33.43 17.12
N ASP A 363 -20.64 -34.63 17.69
CA ASP A 363 -19.51 -35.52 18.00
C ASP A 363 -18.84 -36.06 16.74
N ASP A 364 -19.62 -36.41 15.71
CA ASP A 364 -19.10 -36.81 14.38
C ASP A 364 -18.25 -35.69 13.75
N ILE A 365 -18.71 -34.44 13.82
CA ILE A 365 -17.98 -33.26 13.31
C ILE A 365 -16.73 -32.97 14.16
N GLU A 366 -16.80 -33.17 15.49
CA GLU A 366 -15.64 -33.05 16.38
C GLU A 366 -14.54 -34.09 16.05
N GLU A 367 -14.93 -35.31 15.66
CA GLU A 367 -14.00 -36.34 15.19
C GLU A 367 -13.43 -36.03 13.79
N GLU A 368 -14.27 -35.73 12.79
CA GLU A 368 -13.83 -35.41 11.42
C GLU A 368 -12.84 -34.23 11.40
N LYS A 369 -13.15 -33.18 12.16
CA LYS A 369 -12.40 -31.91 12.16
C LYS A 369 -11.26 -31.87 13.19
N GLY A 370 -11.17 -32.85 14.09
CA GLY A 370 -10.11 -32.96 15.09
C GLY A 370 -10.11 -31.86 16.16
N PHE A 371 -11.26 -31.30 16.52
CA PHE A 371 -11.40 -30.30 17.58
C PHE A 371 -12.63 -30.60 18.47
N ARG A 372 -12.83 -29.84 19.56
CA ARG A 372 -14.01 -29.96 20.43
C ARG A 372 -14.73 -28.63 20.56
N PHE A 373 -16.05 -28.62 20.41
CA PHE A 373 -16.88 -27.43 20.65
C PHE A 373 -16.91 -27.11 22.14
N THR A 374 -16.98 -25.83 22.49
CA THR A 374 -17.31 -25.43 23.87
C THR A 374 -18.77 -25.80 24.20
N PRO A 375 -19.14 -26.00 25.48
CA PRO A 375 -20.53 -26.28 25.86
C PRO A 375 -21.53 -25.25 25.32
N SER A 376 -21.16 -23.97 25.29
CA SER A 376 -21.99 -22.89 24.73
C SER A 376 -22.13 -22.97 23.20
N GLN A 377 -21.10 -23.44 22.48
CA GLN A 377 -21.23 -23.72 21.04
C GLN A 377 -22.18 -24.90 20.78
N ARG A 378 -22.08 -25.99 21.56
CA ARG A 378 -22.99 -27.13 21.45
C ARG A 378 -24.44 -26.73 21.79
N GLU A 379 -24.64 -25.91 22.84
CA GLU A 379 -25.94 -25.32 23.18
C GLU A 379 -26.51 -24.48 22.02
N VAL A 380 -25.72 -23.61 21.41
CA VAL A 380 -26.15 -22.80 20.26
C VAL A 380 -26.49 -23.67 19.05
N TYR A 381 -25.67 -24.67 18.71
CA TYR A 381 -25.93 -25.54 17.56
C TYR A 381 -27.09 -26.51 17.75
N THR A 382 -27.39 -26.93 18.98
CA THR A 382 -28.56 -27.78 19.31
C THR A 382 -29.87 -27.00 19.44
N THR A 383 -29.84 -25.72 19.82
CA THR A 383 -31.06 -24.92 20.08
C THR A 383 -31.39 -23.89 19.00
N ALA A 384 -30.40 -23.16 18.49
CA ALA A 384 -30.57 -22.12 17.48
C ALA A 384 -30.03 -22.53 16.11
N GLY A 385 -29.07 -23.46 16.08
CA GLY A 385 -28.51 -24.02 14.85
C GLY A 385 -27.39 -23.21 14.21
N GLY A 386 -26.94 -23.67 13.04
CA GLY A 386 -25.87 -23.04 12.27
C GLY A 386 -25.30 -23.95 11.17
N ALA A 387 -23.99 -23.90 10.97
CA ALA A 387 -23.21 -24.75 10.06
C ALA A 387 -21.86 -25.17 10.68
N PRO A 388 -21.84 -25.98 11.76
CA PRO A 388 -20.65 -26.33 12.55
C PRO A 388 -19.46 -26.85 11.73
N TYR A 389 -19.72 -27.61 10.67
CA TYR A 389 -18.69 -28.14 9.77
C TYR A 389 -17.86 -27.05 9.04
N LEU A 390 -18.33 -25.79 8.98
CA LEU A 390 -17.55 -24.67 8.42
C LEU A 390 -16.56 -24.03 9.43
N ASP A 391 -16.66 -24.37 10.72
CA ASP A 391 -15.76 -23.85 11.74
C ASP A 391 -14.31 -24.27 11.45
N GLY A 392 -13.37 -23.36 11.71
CA GLY A 392 -11.96 -23.50 11.32
C GLY A 392 -11.65 -23.12 9.86
N ASP A 393 -12.61 -23.14 8.94
CA ASP A 393 -12.33 -23.01 7.49
C ASP A 393 -12.61 -21.63 6.88
N TYR A 394 -13.66 -20.95 7.34
CA TYR A 394 -14.13 -19.69 6.76
C TYR A 394 -14.10 -18.56 7.79
N THR A 395 -13.85 -17.33 7.33
CA THR A 395 -13.72 -16.17 8.22
C THR A 395 -15.08 -15.56 8.53
N VAL A 396 -15.63 -15.86 9.70
CA VAL A 396 -16.80 -15.17 10.27
C VAL A 396 -16.43 -13.73 10.61
N PHE A 397 -17.10 -12.75 10.01
CA PHE A 397 -16.79 -11.32 10.15
C PHE A 397 -18.00 -10.44 10.52
N GLY A 398 -19.18 -11.03 10.70
CA GLY A 398 -20.37 -10.34 11.21
C GLY A 398 -21.51 -11.27 11.62
N GLU A 399 -22.65 -10.68 11.96
CA GLU A 399 -23.92 -11.38 12.17
C GLU A 399 -25.13 -10.52 11.75
N VAL A 400 -26.23 -11.18 11.44
CA VAL A 400 -27.56 -10.56 11.30
C VAL A 400 -28.07 -10.13 12.67
N VAL A 401 -28.55 -8.90 12.78
CA VAL A 401 -29.22 -8.35 13.98
C VAL A 401 -30.72 -8.15 13.79
N SER A 402 -31.22 -8.18 12.54
CA SER A 402 -32.66 -8.18 12.23
C SER A 402 -32.90 -8.66 10.79
N GLY A 403 -34.06 -9.26 10.53
CA GLY A 403 -34.39 -9.80 9.21
C GLY A 403 -33.95 -11.25 8.96
N MET A 404 -33.82 -12.08 10.00
CA MET A 404 -33.58 -13.52 9.80
C MET A 404 -34.74 -14.22 9.08
N ASP A 405 -35.98 -13.75 9.25
CA ASP A 405 -37.13 -14.20 8.46
C ASP A 405 -36.93 -13.94 6.96
N VAL A 406 -36.24 -12.86 6.60
CA VAL A 406 -35.89 -12.55 5.21
C VAL A 406 -34.79 -13.50 4.72
N VAL A 407 -33.81 -13.84 5.56
CA VAL A 407 -32.78 -14.85 5.25
C VAL A 407 -33.42 -16.22 5.01
N ASP A 408 -34.31 -16.67 5.89
CA ASP A 408 -34.98 -17.97 5.79
C ASP A 408 -35.84 -18.07 4.52
N ARG A 409 -36.59 -17.01 4.20
CA ARG A 409 -37.39 -16.94 2.96
C ARG A 409 -36.51 -16.96 1.71
N ILE A 410 -35.33 -16.32 1.73
CA ILE A 410 -34.38 -16.36 0.61
C ILE A 410 -33.71 -17.75 0.51
N ALA A 411 -33.39 -18.39 1.64
CA ALA A 411 -32.82 -19.74 1.66
C ALA A 411 -33.80 -20.83 1.19
N SER A 412 -35.10 -20.57 1.24
CA SER A 412 -36.17 -21.54 0.96
C SER A 412 -36.86 -21.36 -0.42
N VAL A 413 -36.30 -20.54 -1.32
CA VAL A 413 -36.85 -20.40 -2.69
C VAL A 413 -36.48 -21.59 -3.58
N GLU A 414 -37.22 -21.74 -4.67
CA GLU A 414 -36.90 -22.68 -5.75
C GLU A 414 -35.59 -22.29 -6.46
N THR A 415 -34.75 -23.29 -6.76
CA THR A 415 -33.44 -23.12 -7.39
C THR A 415 -33.26 -23.98 -8.65
N TYR A 416 -32.25 -23.64 -9.46
CA TYR A 416 -31.81 -24.39 -10.62
C TYR A 416 -30.28 -24.31 -10.75
N GLY A 417 -29.67 -25.27 -11.48
CA GLY A 417 -28.23 -25.30 -11.72
C GLY A 417 -27.43 -25.35 -10.41
N GLU A 418 -26.44 -24.47 -10.28
CA GLU A 418 -25.54 -24.31 -9.13
C GLU A 418 -26.25 -23.64 -7.92
N ASP A 419 -27.40 -24.18 -7.50
CA ASP A 419 -28.30 -23.65 -6.46
C ASP A 419 -28.71 -22.16 -6.65
N ARG A 420 -28.82 -21.69 -7.90
CA ARG A 420 -29.22 -20.30 -8.22
C ARG A 420 -30.74 -20.14 -8.08
N PRO A 421 -31.26 -19.09 -7.41
CA PRO A 421 -32.70 -18.80 -7.34
C PRO A 421 -33.37 -18.68 -8.72
N VAL A 422 -34.47 -19.42 -8.96
CA VAL A 422 -35.25 -19.40 -10.24
C VAL A 422 -35.73 -18.00 -10.60
N ASN A 423 -36.06 -17.20 -9.59
CA ASN A 423 -36.38 -15.78 -9.72
C ASN A 423 -35.24 -14.97 -9.09
N ASP A 424 -34.67 -14.03 -9.85
CA ASP A 424 -33.53 -13.20 -9.42
C ASP A 424 -33.78 -12.49 -8.07
N ILE A 425 -32.95 -12.81 -7.07
CA ILE A 425 -32.94 -12.12 -5.77
C ILE A 425 -31.78 -11.13 -5.78
N ARG A 426 -32.08 -9.84 -5.89
CA ARG A 426 -31.06 -8.78 -6.06
C ARG A 426 -30.89 -7.92 -4.82
N ILE A 427 -29.65 -7.71 -4.44
CA ILE A 427 -29.22 -6.67 -3.50
C ILE A 427 -29.43 -5.33 -4.21
N LYS A 428 -30.46 -4.58 -3.85
CA LYS A 428 -30.76 -3.27 -4.45
C LYS A 428 -29.65 -2.27 -4.10
N THR A 429 -29.39 -2.15 -2.80
CA THR A 429 -28.31 -1.36 -2.21
C THR A 429 -27.90 -1.95 -0.85
N ILE A 430 -26.71 -1.61 -0.37
CA ILE A 430 -26.38 -1.76 1.06
C ILE A 430 -26.20 -0.36 1.66
N GLU A 431 -26.91 -0.06 2.74
CA GLU A 431 -26.83 1.23 3.44
C GLU A 431 -25.97 1.13 4.70
N ILE A 432 -25.09 2.11 4.92
CA ILE A 432 -24.32 2.21 6.16
C ILE A 432 -25.19 2.84 7.25
N ILE A 433 -25.47 2.10 8.33
CA ILE A 433 -26.11 2.63 9.53
C ILE A 433 -25.03 3.27 10.40
N ARG A 434 -25.26 4.50 10.84
CA ARG A 434 -24.32 5.27 11.66
C ARG A 434 -24.61 5.09 13.16
N LYS A 435 -23.61 5.38 13.98
CA LYS A 435 -23.78 5.71 15.40
C LYS A 435 -24.13 7.19 15.54
#